data_AF-A0A8T3W1U2-F1
#
_entry.id   AF-A0A8T3W1U2-F1
#
_cell.length_a   1.000
_cell.length_b   1.000
_cell.length_c   1.000
_cell.angle_alpha   90.00
_cell.angle_beta   90.00
_cell.angle_gamma   90.00
#
_symmetry.space_group_name_H-M   'P 1'
#
loop_
_entity.id
_entity.type
_entity.pdbx_description
1 polymer ?
#
loop_
_entity_poly.entity_id
_entity_poly.type
_entity_poly.pdbx_seq_one_letter_code
_entity_poly.pdbx_strand_id
1 'polypeptide(L)'
;MSKRMKKYVKNNPHFQDGIKNPMYGKKPWNYGLPKETDNKVKKLAEIKTEKFRSGEIVKVWLGKKHSSEHRRKNSLAKRGDLNPMKREDVKKKMAKTLKDRWLNDEEFVKNMLKSFKNLKENKFEKDFEKICKESQLPFVYTGNGSFWIGPCISGKRRNPDFKHVSDKKVILLNGDHWHTNEDINEQVKDYENKGYKVLPIWQSNWQKFKEDVIKSVKEFSN
;
A
#
# COMPACT_ATOMS: atom_id res chain seq x y z
N MET A 1 -30.33 27.52 18.75
CA MET A 1 -28.89 27.84 18.55
C MET A 1 -28.63 29.23 19.13
N SER A 2 -27.69 29.37 20.06
CA SER A 2 -27.44 30.66 20.73
C SER A 2 -26.90 31.71 19.75
N LYS A 3 -27.19 32.99 19.99
CA LYS A 3 -26.68 34.11 19.16
C LYS A 3 -25.15 34.08 19.04
N ARG A 4 -24.45 33.63 20.10
CA ARG A 4 -22.99 33.49 20.14
C ARG A 4 -22.46 32.43 19.16
N MET A 5 -23.14 31.29 19.03
CA MET A 5 -22.74 30.21 18.12
C MET A 5 -22.92 30.60 16.65
N LYS A 6 -23.98 31.35 16.33
CA LYS A 6 -24.22 31.85 14.96
C LYS A 6 -23.12 32.83 14.51
N LYS A 7 -22.66 33.71 15.41
CA LYS A 7 -21.56 34.66 15.14
C LYS A 7 -20.22 33.93 14.90
N TYR A 8 -19.94 32.88 15.67
CA TYR A 8 -18.71 32.10 15.56
C TYR A 8 -18.60 31.32 14.24
N VAL A 9 -19.71 30.68 13.81
CA VAL A 9 -19.79 29.95 12.52
C VAL A 9 -19.66 30.90 11.33
N LYS A 10 -20.24 32.11 11.40
CA LYS A 10 -20.15 33.11 10.34
C LYS A 10 -18.71 33.58 10.08
N ASN A 11 -17.87 33.61 11.12
CA ASN A 11 -16.51 34.13 11.04
C ASN A 11 -15.44 33.05 10.78
N ASN A 12 -15.81 31.77 10.69
CA ASN A 12 -14.88 30.66 10.44
C ASN A 12 -15.32 29.86 9.20
N PRO A 13 -14.76 30.12 8.01
CA PRO A 13 -15.21 29.48 6.76
C PRO A 13 -15.05 27.95 6.77
N HIS A 14 -14.09 27.40 7.52
CA HIS A 14 -13.96 25.95 7.73
C HIS A 14 -15.16 25.31 8.45
N PHE A 15 -15.99 26.09 9.14
CA PHE A 15 -17.23 25.59 9.76
C PHE A 15 -18.42 25.53 8.80
N GLN A 16 -18.34 26.17 7.62
CA GLN A 16 -19.41 26.09 6.62
C GLN A 16 -19.51 24.68 6.01
N ASP A 17 -18.39 23.97 5.90
CA ASP A 17 -18.37 22.55 5.49
C ASP A 17 -19.03 21.64 6.54
N GLY A 18 -19.04 22.07 7.80
CA GLY A 18 -19.76 21.41 8.87
C GLY A 18 -21.27 21.33 8.61
N ILE A 19 -21.86 22.29 7.89
CA ILE A 19 -23.30 22.31 7.55
C ILE A 19 -23.63 21.24 6.51
N LYS A 20 -22.69 20.93 5.61
CA LYS A 20 -22.83 19.86 4.61
C LYS A 20 -22.61 18.46 5.19
N ASN A 21 -22.14 18.36 6.44
CA ASN A 21 -21.97 17.08 7.10
C ASN A 21 -23.34 16.45 7.37
N PRO A 22 -23.61 15.20 6.95
CA PRO A 22 -24.89 14.52 7.19
C PRO A 22 -25.22 14.28 8.68
N MET A 23 -24.27 14.57 9.58
CA MET A 23 -24.45 14.57 11.03
C MET A 23 -24.79 15.96 11.60
N TYR A 24 -24.76 17.02 10.80
CA TYR A 24 -25.10 18.37 11.24
C TYR A 24 -26.56 18.45 11.70
N GLY A 25 -26.78 18.95 12.92
CA GLY A 25 -28.11 19.03 13.53
C GLY A 25 -28.66 17.70 14.07
N LYS A 26 -28.03 16.55 13.77
CA LYS A 26 -28.43 15.28 14.38
C LYS A 26 -27.97 15.25 15.84
N LYS A 27 -28.89 14.88 16.73
CA LYS A 27 -28.55 14.61 18.13
C LYS A 27 -27.60 13.41 18.17
N PRO A 28 -26.46 13.50 18.88
CA PRO A 28 -25.57 12.35 19.03
C PRO A 28 -26.30 11.21 19.74
N TRP A 29 -25.86 9.97 19.54
CA TRP A 29 -26.53 8.78 20.09
C TRP A 29 -26.64 8.77 21.62
N ASN A 30 -25.81 9.57 22.31
CA ASN A 30 -25.81 9.75 23.76
C ASN A 30 -26.51 11.05 24.22
N TYR A 31 -27.23 11.74 23.34
CA TYR A 31 -27.94 12.96 23.69
C TYR A 31 -29.08 12.65 24.67
N GLY A 32 -29.01 13.20 25.89
CA GLY A 32 -29.98 12.91 26.96
C GLY A 32 -29.61 11.70 27.82
N LEU A 33 -28.42 11.10 27.61
CA LEU A 33 -27.83 10.09 28.50
C LEU A 33 -26.61 10.71 29.22
N PRO A 34 -26.82 11.64 30.19
CA PRO A 34 -25.71 12.14 30.98
C PRO A 34 -25.01 11.01 31.75
N LYS A 35 -23.75 11.24 32.15
CA LYS A 35 -22.98 10.29 32.97
C LYS A 35 -23.69 9.98 34.29
N GLU A 36 -24.57 10.86 34.74
CA GLU A 36 -25.36 10.67 35.96
C GLU A 36 -26.46 9.60 35.81
N THR A 37 -27.00 9.39 34.60
CA THR A 37 -28.17 8.51 34.39
C THR A 37 -27.83 7.18 33.72
N ASP A 38 -26.71 7.08 33.00
CA ASP A 38 -26.32 5.85 32.29
C ASP A 38 -24.95 5.33 32.77
N ASN A 39 -24.98 4.20 33.48
CA ASN A 39 -23.80 3.54 34.04
C ASN A 39 -22.74 3.16 32.98
N LYS A 40 -23.12 2.89 31.73
CA LYS A 40 -22.16 2.56 30.65
C LYS A 40 -21.44 3.81 30.18
N VAL A 41 -22.17 4.92 30.02
CA VAL A 41 -21.57 6.22 29.64
C VAL A 41 -20.64 6.72 30.74
N LYS A 42 -21.03 6.56 32.01
CA LYS A 42 -20.20 6.87 33.18
C LYS A 42 -18.89 6.09 33.17
N LYS A 43 -18.96 4.76 33.10
CA LYS A 43 -17.79 3.87 33.11
C LYS A 43 -16.82 4.15 31.95
N LEU A 44 -17.34 4.41 30.75
CA LEU A 44 -16.50 4.78 29.60
C LEU A 44 -15.79 6.12 29.78
N ALA A 45 -16.48 7.09 30.38
CA ALA A 45 -15.90 8.39 30.64
C ALA A 45 -14.84 8.35 31.74
N GLU A 46 -15.06 7.58 32.79
CA GLU A 46 -14.10 7.34 33.89
C GLU A 46 -12.83 6.67 33.35
N ILE A 47 -12.96 5.57 32.59
CA ILE A 47 -11.81 4.88 31.96
C ILE A 47 -10.99 5.84 31.07
N LYS A 48 -11.66 6.69 30.29
CA LYS A 48 -10.96 7.68 29.45
C LYS A 48 -10.25 8.75 30.27
N THR A 49 -10.89 9.21 31.34
CA THR A 49 -10.35 10.28 32.20
C THR A 49 -9.15 9.79 33.00
N GLU A 50 -9.26 8.60 33.59
CA GLU A 50 -8.19 7.95 34.36
C GLU A 50 -6.95 7.71 33.49
N LYS A 51 -7.14 7.14 32.29
CA LYS A 51 -6.02 6.88 31.37
C LYS A 51 -5.42 8.15 30.77
N PHE A 52 -6.22 9.20 30.58
CA PHE A 52 -5.68 10.51 30.16
C PHE A 52 -4.82 11.13 31.28
N ARG A 53 -5.24 11.00 32.54
CA ARG A 53 -4.48 11.48 33.71
C ARG A 53 -3.18 10.71 33.93
N SER A 54 -3.14 9.41 33.63
CA SER A 54 -1.93 8.60 33.74
C SER A 54 -0.93 8.81 32.60
N GLY A 55 -1.26 9.62 31.59
CA GLY A 55 -0.42 9.81 30.40
C GLY A 55 -0.42 8.60 29.45
N GLU A 56 -1.23 7.58 29.72
CA GLU A 56 -1.38 6.44 28.81
C GLU A 56 -2.12 6.85 27.54
N ILE A 57 -1.51 6.61 26.38
CA ILE A 57 -2.17 6.78 25.08
C ILE A 57 -3.34 5.77 24.99
N VAL A 58 -4.56 6.26 25.24
CA VAL A 58 -5.78 5.49 24.98
C VAL A 58 -5.91 5.31 23.47
N LYS A 59 -5.43 4.21 22.90
CA LYS A 59 -5.84 3.86 21.53
C LYS A 59 -7.34 3.62 21.60
N VAL A 60 -8.13 4.55 21.08
CA VAL A 60 -9.61 4.49 21.02
C VAL A 60 -10.11 3.21 20.30
N TRP A 61 -9.18 2.55 19.61
CA TRP A 61 -9.36 1.33 18.82
C TRP A 61 -8.59 0.09 19.36
N LEU A 62 -7.98 0.14 20.55
CA LEU A 62 -7.40 -1.06 21.16
C LEU A 62 -8.53 -2.00 21.60
N GLY A 63 -8.82 -3.02 20.79
CA GLY A 63 -9.32 -4.29 21.32
C GLY A 63 -10.81 -4.57 21.23
N LYS A 64 -11.65 -3.75 20.56
CA LYS A 64 -12.95 -4.29 20.13
C LYS A 64 -12.71 -5.27 18.99
N LYS A 65 -12.55 -6.55 19.34
CA LYS A 65 -12.58 -7.63 18.36
C LYS A 65 -13.87 -7.46 17.57
N HIS A 66 -13.74 -7.15 16.28
CA HIS A 66 -14.87 -7.11 15.38
C HIS A 66 -15.62 -8.44 15.48
N SER A 67 -16.95 -8.37 15.60
CA SER A 67 -17.77 -9.58 15.53
C SER A 67 -17.42 -10.36 14.27
N SER A 68 -17.60 -11.69 14.30
CA SER A 68 -17.43 -12.54 13.12
C SER A 68 -18.22 -11.98 11.94
N GLU A 69 -19.43 -11.52 12.19
CA GLU A 69 -20.30 -10.90 11.19
C GLU A 69 -19.72 -9.59 10.62
N HIS A 70 -19.17 -8.70 11.46
CA HIS A 70 -18.55 -7.47 10.99
C HIS A 70 -17.29 -7.74 10.17
N ARG A 71 -16.45 -8.70 10.59
CA ARG A 71 -15.30 -9.15 9.79
C ARG A 71 -15.74 -9.72 8.45
N ARG A 72 -16.80 -10.54 8.43
CA ARG A 72 -17.40 -11.07 7.21
C ARG A 72 -17.88 -9.94 6.28
N LYS A 73 -18.65 -8.98 6.80
CA LYS A 73 -19.14 -7.81 6.04
C LYS A 73 -18.00 -6.98 5.44
N ASN A 74 -16.95 -6.70 6.22
CA ASN A 74 -15.77 -5.98 5.70
C ASN A 74 -15.00 -6.79 4.66
N SER A 75 -14.89 -8.11 4.84
CA SER A 75 -14.27 -8.99 3.85
C SER A 75 -15.06 -9.00 2.54
N LEU A 76 -16.39 -9.14 2.63
CA LEU A 76 -17.30 -9.09 1.48
C LEU A 76 -17.24 -7.75 0.76
N ALA A 77 -17.26 -6.62 1.48
CA ALA A 77 -17.17 -5.28 0.88
C ALA A 77 -15.83 -5.03 0.16
N LYS A 78 -14.76 -5.75 0.54
CA LYS A 78 -13.46 -5.68 -0.13
C LYS A 78 -13.32 -6.65 -1.29
N ARG A 79 -14.20 -7.65 -1.40
CA ARG A 79 -14.15 -8.74 -2.38
C ARG A 79 -15.11 -8.49 -3.56
N GLY A 80 -14.67 -8.95 -4.73
CA GLY A 80 -15.48 -8.98 -5.94
C GLY A 80 -15.99 -7.63 -6.43
N ASP A 81 -17.14 -7.65 -7.09
CA ASP A 81 -17.71 -6.53 -7.82
C ASP A 81 -18.36 -5.47 -6.92
N LEU A 82 -18.62 -5.81 -5.66
CA LEU A 82 -19.16 -4.88 -4.67
C LEU A 82 -18.14 -3.85 -4.18
N ASN A 83 -16.85 -4.10 -4.39
CA ASN A 83 -15.82 -3.14 -4.04
C ASN A 83 -15.82 -2.00 -5.07
N PRO A 84 -16.20 -0.76 -4.70
CA PRO A 84 -16.27 0.36 -5.65
C PRO A 84 -14.94 0.61 -6.38
N MET A 85 -13.81 0.28 -5.73
CA MET A 85 -12.46 0.43 -6.29
C MET A 85 -12.17 -0.55 -7.43
N LYS A 86 -12.93 -1.66 -7.52
CA LYS A 86 -12.76 -2.65 -8.59
C LYS A 86 -13.61 -2.33 -9.83
N ARG A 87 -14.56 -1.40 -9.75
CA ARG A 87 -15.35 -0.99 -10.91
C ARG A 87 -14.48 -0.28 -11.94
N GLU A 88 -14.75 -0.56 -13.21
CA GLU A 88 -13.91 -0.10 -14.32
C GLU A 88 -13.93 1.43 -14.48
N ASP A 89 -15.07 2.07 -14.23
CA ASP A 89 -15.23 3.53 -14.26
C ASP A 89 -14.39 4.22 -13.18
N VAL A 90 -14.39 3.66 -11.95
CA VAL A 90 -13.61 4.18 -10.83
C VAL A 90 -12.12 4.01 -11.07
N LYS A 91 -11.69 2.84 -11.58
CA LYS A 91 -10.29 2.60 -11.96
C LYS A 91 -9.81 3.61 -12.99
N LYS A 92 -10.58 3.84 -14.06
CA LYS A 92 -10.24 4.83 -15.12
C LYS A 92 -10.14 6.24 -14.55
N LYS A 93 -11.08 6.65 -13.69
CA LYS A 93 -11.05 7.96 -13.03
C LYS A 93 -9.80 8.12 -12.15
N MET A 94 -9.50 7.12 -11.33
CA MET A 94 -8.29 7.13 -10.49
C MET A 94 -7.00 7.16 -11.30
N ALA A 95 -6.91 6.35 -12.35
CA ALA A 95 -5.76 6.34 -13.25
C ALA A 95 -5.56 7.71 -13.90
N LYS A 96 -6.64 8.36 -14.37
CA LYS A 96 -6.60 9.72 -14.93
C LYS A 96 -6.10 10.73 -13.89
N THR A 97 -6.63 10.70 -12.67
CA THR A 97 -6.21 11.61 -11.59
C THR A 97 -4.75 11.39 -11.20
N LEU A 98 -4.28 10.14 -11.09
CA LEU A 98 -2.88 9.86 -10.79
C LEU A 98 -1.94 10.33 -11.91
N LYS A 99 -2.33 10.11 -13.17
CA LYS A 99 -1.58 10.60 -14.33
C LYS A 99 -1.50 12.13 -14.36
N ASP A 100 -2.62 12.79 -14.09
CA ASP A 100 -2.72 14.25 -14.03
C ASP A 100 -1.83 14.83 -12.92
N ARG A 101 -1.89 14.27 -11.71
CA ARG A 101 -1.00 14.66 -10.61
C ARG A 101 0.47 14.40 -10.92
N TRP A 102 0.80 13.28 -11.56
CA TRP A 102 2.17 13.00 -11.94
C TRP A 102 2.73 14.03 -12.95
N LEU A 103 1.89 14.56 -13.84
CA LEU A 103 2.30 15.54 -14.84
C LEU A 103 2.30 16.98 -14.30
N ASN A 104 1.36 17.32 -13.43
CA ASN A 104 1.05 18.71 -13.08
C ASN A 104 1.33 19.08 -11.60
N ASP A 105 1.58 18.10 -10.72
CA ASP A 105 1.79 18.30 -9.27
C ASP A 105 3.22 17.88 -8.89
N GLU A 106 4.17 18.81 -9.01
CA GLU A 106 5.60 18.58 -8.72
C GLU A 106 5.83 18.13 -7.26
N GLU A 107 5.07 18.66 -6.31
CA GLU A 107 5.18 18.29 -4.90
C GLU A 107 4.77 16.84 -4.68
N PHE A 108 3.69 16.38 -5.34
CA PHE A 108 3.30 14.98 -5.34
C PHE A 108 4.39 14.07 -5.90
N VAL A 109 4.98 14.43 -7.04
CA VAL A 109 6.09 13.64 -7.64
C VAL A 109 7.27 13.58 -6.67
N LYS A 110 7.68 14.71 -6.08
CA LYS A 110 8.77 14.77 -5.10
C LYS A 110 8.51 13.88 -3.88
N ASN A 111 7.29 13.91 -3.35
CA ASN A 111 6.89 13.09 -2.21
C ASN A 111 6.84 11.60 -2.57
N MET A 112 6.34 11.24 -3.76
CA MET A 112 6.35 9.87 -4.25
C MET A 112 7.78 9.33 -4.43
N LEU A 113 8.67 10.11 -5.06
CA LEU A 113 10.08 9.75 -5.21
C LEU A 113 10.78 9.61 -3.85
N LYS A 114 10.45 10.48 -2.88
CA LYS A 114 10.94 10.36 -1.50
C LYS A 114 10.47 9.08 -0.83
N SER A 115 9.23 8.65 -1.06
CA SER A 115 8.73 7.37 -0.55
C SER A 115 9.46 6.18 -1.17
N PHE A 116 9.81 6.24 -2.46
CA PHE A 116 10.62 5.19 -3.10
C PHE A 116 12.03 5.08 -2.52
N LYS A 117 12.66 6.19 -2.11
CA LYS A 117 13.95 6.15 -1.40
C LYS A 117 13.91 5.38 -0.08
N ASN A 118 12.72 5.25 0.52
CA ASN A 118 12.53 4.53 1.78
C ASN A 118 12.01 3.10 1.58
N LEU A 119 11.84 2.65 0.32
CA LEU A 119 11.55 1.24 0.06
C LEU A 119 12.73 0.42 0.56
N LYS A 120 12.47 -0.35 1.61
CA LYS A 120 13.42 -1.31 2.13
C LYS A 120 13.23 -2.61 1.38
N GLU A 121 14.36 -3.23 1.05
CA GLU A 121 14.37 -4.58 0.52
C GLU A 121 13.56 -5.52 1.41
N ASN A 122 12.79 -6.37 0.75
CA ASN A 122 12.08 -7.44 1.45
C ASN A 122 13.08 -8.55 1.89
N LYS A 123 12.65 -9.50 2.71
CA LYS A 123 13.54 -10.57 3.20
C LYS A 123 14.11 -11.43 2.05
N PHE A 124 13.29 -11.72 1.04
CA PHE A 124 13.67 -12.52 -0.12
C PHE A 124 14.73 -11.80 -0.98
N GLU A 125 14.54 -10.51 -1.25
CA GLU A 125 15.52 -9.66 -1.93
C GLU A 125 16.85 -9.58 -1.17
N LYS A 126 16.81 -9.39 0.16
CA LYS A 126 18.02 -9.38 1.01
C LYS A 126 18.78 -10.68 0.97
N ASP A 127 18.07 -11.79 1.12
CA ASP A 127 18.68 -13.12 1.10
C ASP A 127 19.30 -13.41 -0.27
N PHE A 128 18.67 -12.96 -1.36
CA PHE A 128 19.19 -13.09 -2.72
C PHE A 128 20.40 -12.19 -2.99
N GLU A 129 20.35 -10.93 -2.55
CA GLU A 129 21.46 -9.98 -2.68
C GLU A 129 22.71 -10.49 -1.96
N LYS A 130 22.54 -11.05 -0.75
CA LYS A 130 23.62 -11.68 0.00
C LYS A 130 24.29 -12.80 -0.82
N ILE A 131 23.51 -13.64 -1.48
CA ILE A 131 24.02 -14.73 -2.31
C ILE A 131 24.73 -14.22 -3.56
N CYS A 132 24.23 -13.15 -4.17
CA CYS A 132 24.92 -12.50 -5.29
C CYS A 132 26.31 -12.02 -4.85
N LYS A 133 26.43 -11.41 -3.67
CA LYS A 133 27.71 -10.95 -3.10
C LYS A 133 28.63 -12.13 -2.78
N GLU A 134 28.13 -13.16 -2.08
CA GLU A 134 28.92 -14.33 -1.67
C GLU A 134 29.40 -15.17 -2.86
N SER A 135 28.58 -15.31 -3.90
CA SER A 135 28.93 -16.05 -5.12
C SER A 135 29.57 -15.20 -6.21
N GLN A 136 29.88 -13.92 -5.92
CA GLN A 136 30.44 -12.96 -6.88
C GLN A 136 29.65 -12.86 -8.19
N LEU A 137 28.33 -12.95 -8.11
CA LEU A 137 27.45 -12.85 -9.26
C LEU A 137 27.37 -11.39 -9.73
N PRO A 138 27.46 -11.11 -11.04
CA PRO A 138 27.45 -9.76 -11.61
C PRO A 138 26.03 -9.16 -11.68
N PHE A 139 25.24 -9.27 -10.61
CA PHE A 139 23.91 -8.69 -10.49
C PHE A 139 23.87 -7.63 -9.39
N VAL A 140 23.22 -6.50 -9.69
CA VAL A 140 23.03 -5.39 -8.77
C VAL A 140 21.54 -5.24 -8.45
N TYR A 141 21.22 -5.01 -7.18
CA TYR A 141 19.85 -4.77 -6.75
C TYR A 141 19.31 -3.45 -7.33
N THR A 142 18.14 -3.53 -7.95
CA THR A 142 17.42 -2.39 -8.55
C THR A 142 15.97 -2.28 -8.10
N GLY A 143 15.48 -3.19 -7.24
CA GLY A 143 14.10 -3.20 -6.72
C GLY A 143 13.70 -1.97 -5.91
N ASN A 144 14.65 -1.11 -5.56
CA ASN A 144 14.41 0.21 -4.98
C ASN A 144 13.94 1.28 -6.00
N GLY A 145 13.70 0.91 -7.26
CA GLY A 145 13.28 1.85 -8.29
C GLY A 145 14.44 2.60 -8.98
N SER A 146 15.69 2.20 -8.76
CA SER A 146 16.88 2.88 -9.35
C SER A 146 17.02 2.67 -10.86
N PHE A 147 16.37 1.66 -11.43
CA PHE A 147 16.48 1.32 -12.85
C PHE A 147 15.12 1.01 -13.48
N TRP A 148 14.75 1.70 -14.55
CA TRP A 148 13.46 1.50 -15.22
C TRP A 148 13.63 1.27 -16.71
N ILE A 149 12.92 0.29 -17.24
CA ILE A 149 12.84 -0.05 -18.66
C ILE A 149 11.45 0.33 -19.18
N GLY A 150 11.38 0.96 -20.35
CA GLY A 150 10.12 1.23 -21.02
C GLY A 150 10.16 2.48 -21.91
N PRO A 151 9.03 2.83 -22.54
CA PRO A 151 7.74 2.11 -22.50
C PRO A 151 7.83 0.73 -23.17
N CYS A 152 7.26 -0.30 -22.54
CA CYS A 152 7.20 -1.67 -23.06
C CYS A 152 5.94 -1.91 -23.90
N ILE A 153 5.78 -3.12 -24.45
CA ILE A 153 4.63 -3.48 -25.31
C ILE A 153 3.29 -3.40 -24.59
N SER A 154 3.27 -3.66 -23.29
CA SER A 154 2.07 -3.47 -22.44
C SER A 154 1.72 -1.99 -22.20
N GLY A 155 2.56 -1.05 -22.68
CA GLY A 155 2.47 0.37 -22.38
C GLY A 155 3.01 0.75 -20.99
N LYS A 156 3.47 -0.23 -20.20
CA LYS A 156 4.01 0.00 -18.85
C LYS A 156 5.52 0.27 -18.89
N ARG A 157 6.03 0.89 -17.83
CA ARG A 157 7.47 0.86 -17.49
C ARG A 157 7.68 -0.23 -16.43
N ARG A 158 8.78 -0.95 -16.52
CA ARG A 158 9.11 -2.06 -15.61
C ARG A 158 10.42 -1.76 -14.88
N ASN A 159 10.50 -2.15 -13.62
CA ASN A 159 11.70 -2.11 -12.80
C ASN A 159 11.98 -3.56 -12.36
N PRO A 160 13.16 -4.13 -12.68
CA PRO A 160 13.51 -5.47 -12.24
C PRO A 160 14.06 -5.43 -10.81
N ASP A 161 13.98 -6.53 -10.10
CA ASP A 161 14.54 -6.63 -8.74
C ASP A 161 16.07 -6.60 -8.79
N PHE A 162 16.66 -7.29 -9.77
CA PHE A 162 18.10 -7.26 -10.02
C PHE A 162 18.40 -7.12 -11.51
N LYS A 163 19.48 -6.40 -11.82
CA LYS A 163 19.98 -6.20 -13.18
C LYS A 163 21.44 -6.64 -13.27
N HIS A 164 21.78 -7.34 -14.33
CA HIS A 164 23.17 -7.68 -14.62
C HIS A 164 23.98 -6.41 -14.90
N VAL A 165 25.25 -6.40 -14.47
CA VAL A 165 26.14 -5.22 -14.56
C VAL A 165 26.40 -4.81 -16.01
N SER A 166 26.86 -5.75 -16.84
CA SER A 166 27.17 -5.52 -18.26
C SER A 166 26.01 -5.89 -19.20
N ASP A 167 25.49 -7.11 -19.05
CA ASP A 167 24.59 -7.71 -20.03
C ASP A 167 23.14 -7.26 -19.87
N LYS A 168 22.35 -7.44 -20.95
CA LYS A 168 20.90 -7.28 -20.90
C LYS A 168 20.24 -8.52 -20.26
N LYS A 169 20.53 -8.76 -18.99
CA LYS A 169 19.93 -9.83 -18.19
C LYS A 169 19.31 -9.23 -16.93
N VAL A 170 18.10 -9.66 -16.57
CA VAL A 170 17.39 -9.22 -15.37
C VAL A 170 16.80 -10.41 -14.63
N ILE A 171 16.65 -10.27 -13.31
CA ILE A 171 16.02 -11.27 -12.44
C ILE A 171 14.80 -10.65 -11.81
N LEU A 172 13.70 -11.42 -11.77
CA LEU A 172 12.45 -11.05 -11.12
C LEU A 172 12.19 -11.98 -9.94
N LEU A 173 12.07 -11.42 -8.74
CA LEU A 173 11.78 -12.15 -7.51
C LEU A 173 10.29 -12.05 -7.19
N ASN A 174 9.55 -13.11 -7.51
CA ASN A 174 8.08 -13.10 -7.47
C ASN A 174 7.57 -13.74 -6.18
N GLY A 175 6.77 -12.99 -5.42
CA GLY A 175 6.02 -13.55 -4.28
C GLY A 175 4.74 -14.24 -4.72
N ASP A 176 4.54 -15.50 -4.33
CA ASP A 176 3.39 -16.33 -4.73
C ASP A 176 2.01 -15.73 -4.36
N HIS A 177 1.97 -14.88 -3.33
CA HIS A 177 0.72 -14.21 -2.92
C HIS A 177 0.33 -13.02 -3.81
N TRP A 178 1.31 -12.37 -4.42
CA TRP A 178 1.14 -11.06 -5.05
C TRP A 178 1.08 -11.14 -6.57
N HIS A 179 1.62 -12.20 -7.15
CA HIS A 179 1.76 -12.35 -8.60
C HIS A 179 1.11 -13.64 -9.09
N THR A 180 0.52 -13.57 -10.28
CA THR A 180 0.10 -14.75 -11.03
C THR A 180 1.10 -15.07 -12.15
N ASN A 181 1.03 -16.28 -12.70
CA ASN A 181 1.88 -16.65 -13.84
C ASN A 181 1.62 -15.77 -15.06
N GLU A 182 0.37 -15.36 -15.29
CA GLU A 182 -0.02 -14.50 -16.40
C GLU A 182 0.63 -13.12 -16.28
N ASP A 183 0.63 -12.54 -15.07
CA ASP A 183 1.25 -11.24 -14.79
C ASP A 183 2.77 -11.28 -15.04
N ILE A 184 3.43 -12.36 -14.61
CA ILE A 184 4.88 -12.53 -14.81
C ILE A 184 5.19 -12.79 -16.29
N ASN A 185 4.39 -13.57 -17.00
CA ASN A 185 4.56 -13.80 -18.42
C ASN A 185 4.39 -12.51 -19.25
N GLU A 186 3.45 -11.63 -18.88
CA GLU A 186 3.34 -10.30 -19.48
C GLU A 186 4.62 -9.47 -19.24
N GLN A 187 5.14 -9.50 -18.00
CA GLN A 187 6.35 -8.77 -17.63
C GLN A 187 7.61 -9.32 -18.34
N VAL A 188 7.72 -10.64 -18.51
CA VAL A 188 8.81 -11.27 -19.28
C VAL A 188 8.79 -10.77 -20.73
N LYS A 189 7.63 -10.81 -21.39
CA LYS A 189 7.48 -10.31 -22.76
C LYS A 189 7.85 -8.83 -22.89
N ASP A 190 7.51 -8.02 -21.88
CA ASP A 190 7.87 -6.60 -21.83
C ASP A 190 9.39 -6.37 -21.81
N TYR A 191 10.14 -7.20 -21.09
CA TYR A 191 11.61 -7.13 -21.04
C TYR A 191 12.26 -7.71 -22.30
N GLU A 192 11.77 -8.85 -22.78
CA GLU A 192 12.25 -9.51 -24.00
C GLU A 192 12.09 -8.59 -25.21
N ASN A 193 10.98 -7.85 -25.31
CA ASN A 193 10.80 -6.83 -26.35
C ASN A 193 11.88 -5.74 -26.33
N LYS A 194 12.51 -5.49 -25.19
CA LYS A 194 13.63 -4.54 -25.03
C LYS A 194 15.00 -5.20 -25.17
N GLY A 195 15.04 -6.47 -25.54
CA GLY A 195 16.23 -7.27 -25.72
C GLY A 195 16.86 -7.75 -24.41
N TYR A 196 16.08 -7.81 -23.33
CA TYR A 196 16.53 -8.38 -22.07
C TYR A 196 16.18 -9.86 -21.97
N LYS A 197 17.13 -10.68 -21.51
CA LYS A 197 16.84 -12.02 -21.01
C LYS A 197 16.34 -11.89 -19.57
N VAL A 198 15.34 -12.68 -19.21
CA VAL A 198 14.68 -12.62 -17.90
C VAL A 198 14.76 -13.98 -17.22
N LEU A 199 15.15 -13.99 -15.94
CA LEU A 199 15.02 -15.16 -15.07
C LEU A 199 13.99 -14.87 -13.98
N PRO A 200 12.75 -15.38 -14.09
CA PRO A 200 11.77 -15.29 -13.02
C PRO A 200 12.05 -16.34 -11.95
N ILE A 201 12.10 -15.92 -10.69
CA ILE A 201 12.33 -16.77 -9.53
C ILE A 201 11.15 -16.60 -8.57
N TRP A 202 10.41 -17.68 -8.35
CA TRP A 202 9.31 -17.70 -7.39
C TRP A 202 9.81 -17.92 -5.97
N GLN A 203 9.19 -17.22 -5.01
CA GLN A 203 9.52 -17.33 -3.58
C GLN A 203 9.35 -18.77 -3.07
N SER A 204 8.32 -19.49 -3.50
CA SER A 204 8.12 -20.91 -3.18
C SER A 204 9.26 -21.80 -3.67
N ASN A 205 9.78 -21.57 -4.88
CA ASN A 205 10.95 -22.29 -5.41
C ASN A 205 12.21 -21.95 -4.61
N TRP A 206 12.42 -20.67 -4.27
CA TRP A 206 13.54 -20.25 -3.43
C TRP A 206 13.56 -20.93 -2.06
N GLN A 207 12.39 -21.12 -1.45
CA GLN A 207 12.27 -21.74 -0.14
C GLN A 207 12.51 -23.25 -0.17
N LYS A 208 12.14 -23.92 -1.26
CA LYS A 208 12.21 -25.40 -1.38
C LYS A 208 13.49 -25.90 -2.04
N PHE A 209 13.98 -25.19 -3.05
CA PHE A 209 15.04 -25.65 -3.96
C PHE A 209 16.13 -24.59 -4.11
N LYS A 210 16.63 -24.12 -2.96
CA LYS A 210 17.54 -22.97 -2.92
C LYS A 210 18.82 -23.21 -3.71
N GLU A 211 19.44 -24.39 -3.59
CA GLU A 211 20.68 -24.70 -4.33
C GLU A 211 20.45 -24.74 -5.85
N ASP A 212 19.33 -25.34 -6.30
CA ASP A 212 18.99 -25.42 -7.72
C ASP A 212 18.73 -24.03 -8.33
N VAL A 213 18.09 -23.14 -7.56
CA VAL A 213 17.92 -21.74 -7.97
C VAL A 213 19.28 -21.06 -8.10
N ILE A 214 20.20 -21.24 -7.15
CA ILE A 214 21.55 -20.66 -7.22
C ILE A 214 22.30 -21.19 -8.45
N LYS A 215 22.21 -22.49 -8.73
CA LYS A 215 22.79 -23.10 -9.93
C LYS A 215 22.22 -22.48 -11.20
N SER A 216 20.90 -22.33 -11.28
CA SER A 216 20.20 -21.70 -12.41
C SER A 216 20.63 -20.25 -12.61
N VAL A 217 20.83 -19.49 -11.52
CA VAL A 217 21.32 -18.10 -11.60
C VAL A 217 22.77 -18.04 -12.08
N LYS A 218 23.64 -18.96 -11.66
CA LYS A 218 25.02 -19.07 -12.15
C LYS A 218 25.06 -19.38 -13.65
N GLU A 219 24.28 -20.36 -14.08
CA GLU A 219 24.15 -20.71 -15.49
C GLU A 219 23.58 -19.56 -16.32
N PHE A 220 22.58 -18.85 -15.79
CA PHE A 220 22.02 -17.66 -16.42
C PHE A 220 22.99 -16.48 -16.47
N SER A 221 23.90 -16.38 -15.50
CA SER A 221 24.92 -15.35 -15.44
C SER A 221 25.98 -15.51 -16.52
N ASN A 222 26.36 -16.76 -16.84
CA ASN A 222 27.31 -17.09 -17.90
C ASN A 222 26.71 -16.82 -19.30
#